data_AF-A0A0G4MQX1-F1
#
_entry.id   AF-A0A0G4MQX1-F1
#
_cell.length_a   1.000
_cell.length_b   1.000
_cell.length_c   1.000
_cell.angle_alpha   90.00
_cell.angle_beta   90.00
_cell.angle_gamma   90.00
#
_symmetry.space_group_name_H-M   'P 1'
#
loop_
_entity.id
_entity.type
_entity.pdbx_description
1 polymer ?
#
loop_
_entity_poly.entity_id
_entity_poly.type
_entity_poly.pdbx_seq_one_letter_code
_entity_poly.pdbx_strand_id
1 'polypeptide(L)'
;MRGAGCTINDLWDRNLDPHVTRTRFRPIARRAVTPFNALVFTGAQLFAGLGILLSFPLQCLYYGVPSLLFVASYPLAKRVTYYPQA
;
A
#
# COMPACT_ATOMS: atom_id res chain seq x y z
N MET A 1 -7.35 6.71 0.03
CA MET A 1 -6.76 5.45 0.53
C MET A 1 -5.21 5.45 0.57
N ARG A 2 -4.54 6.56 0.87
CA ARG A 2 -3.06 6.62 0.89
C ARG A 2 -2.45 5.66 1.92
N GLY A 3 -3.09 5.51 3.08
CA GLY A 3 -2.65 4.61 4.14
C GLY A 3 -2.52 3.15 3.70
N ALA A 4 -3.44 2.66 2.86
CA ALA A 4 -3.47 1.27 2.41
C ALA A 4 -2.32 1.02 1.44
N GLY A 5 -2.06 1.98 0.55
CA GLY A 5 -0.89 1.95 -0.33
C GLY A 5 0.43 1.96 0.45
N CYS A 6 0.57 2.82 1.47
CA CYS A 6 1.77 2.88 2.31
C CYS A 6 2.00 1.57 3.08
N THR A 7 0.94 0.97 3.64
CA THR A 7 1.06 -0.31 4.38
C THR A 7 1.37 -1.49 3.48
N ILE A 8 0.80 -1.53 2.27
CA ILE A 8 1.21 -2.52 1.25
C ILE A 8 2.69 -2.35 0.88
N ASN A 9 3.15 -1.10 0.72
CA ASN A 9 4.55 -0.85 0.39
C ASN A 9 5.50 -1.34 1.50
N ASP A 10 5.19 -1.00 2.76
CA ASP A 10 5.96 -1.47 3.93
C ASP A 10 5.91 -3.00 4.07
N LEU A 11 4.80 -3.64 3.69
CA LEU A 11 4.66 -5.10 3.73
C LEU A 11 5.56 -5.77 2.68
N TRP A 12 5.64 -5.20 1.47
CA TRP A 12 6.50 -5.71 0.40
C TRP A 12 7.99 -5.37 0.61
N ASP A 13 8.30 -4.23 1.23
CA ASP A 13 9.67 -3.81 1.52
C ASP A 13 10.21 -4.34 2.86
N ARG A 14 9.43 -5.12 3.60
CA ARG A 14 9.79 -5.64 4.94
C ARG A 14 11.16 -6.32 5.04
N ASN A 15 11.66 -6.89 3.94
CA ASN A 15 12.96 -7.57 3.88
C ASN A 15 14.10 -6.60 3.49
N LEU A 16 13.79 -5.53 2.77
CA LEU A 16 14.76 -4.56 2.25
C LEU A 16 14.92 -3.38 3.22
N ASP A 17 13.82 -2.86 3.75
CA ASP A 17 13.79 -1.71 4.65
C ASP A 17 14.70 -1.82 5.89
N PRO A 18 14.89 -2.99 6.54
CA PRO A 18 15.83 -3.12 7.65
C PRO A 18 17.29 -2.81 7.30
N HIS A 19 17.66 -2.98 6.02
CA HIS A 19 19.02 -2.79 5.52
C HIS A 19 19.28 -1.37 5.00
N VAL A 20 18.24 -0.51 4.98
CA VAL A 20 18.32 0.85 4.46
C VAL A 20 18.26 1.84 5.62
N THR A 21 19.28 2.67 5.76
CA THR A 21 19.44 3.62 6.88
C THR A 21 18.21 4.53 7.09
N ARG A 22 17.56 4.92 5.99
CA ARG A 22 16.35 5.77 6.00
C ARG A 22 15.10 5.03 6.49
N THR A 23 14.90 3.77 6.10
CA THR A 23 13.62 3.06 6.29
C THR A 23 13.67 1.96 7.36
N ARG A 24 14.83 1.71 7.97
CA ARG A 24 15.02 0.74 9.07
C ARG A 24 14.08 0.89 10.27
N PHE A 25 13.56 2.09 10.51
CA PHE A 25 12.67 2.39 11.64
C PHE A 25 11.19 2.23 11.33
N ARG A 26 10.82 1.84 10.11
CA ARG A 26 9.41 1.59 9.77
C ARG A 26 8.82 0.49 10.65
N PRO A 27 7.52 0.56 11.00
CA PRO A 27 6.90 -0.33 11.98
C PRO A 27 7.04 -1.82 11.63
N ILE A 28 6.90 -2.17 10.35
CA ILE A 28 7.02 -3.55 9.86
C ILE A 28 8.49 -3.98 9.78
N ALA A 29 9.38 -3.10 9.30
CA ALA A 29 10.82 -3.37 9.20
C ALA A 29 11.48 -3.64 10.56
N ARG A 30 11.11 -2.86 11.60
CA ARG A 30 11.59 -3.04 12.98
C ARG A 30 10.84 -4.12 13.78
N ARG A 31 9.91 -4.84 13.14
CA ARG A 31 9.06 -5.88 13.76
C ARG A 31 8.17 -5.39 14.92
N ALA A 32 7.84 -4.11 14.96
CA ALA A 32 6.88 -3.57 15.93
C ALA A 32 5.43 -3.97 15.59
N VAL A 33 5.15 -4.28 14.32
CA VAL A 33 3.86 -4.75 13.83
C VAL A 33 4.06 -6.05 13.06
N THR A 34 3.25 -7.06 13.34
CA THR A 34 3.30 -8.32 12.60
C THR A 34 2.76 -8.13 11.18
N PRO A 35 3.27 -8.87 10.18
CA PRO A 35 2.76 -8.80 8.82
C PRO A 35 1.24 -9.07 8.73
N PHE A 36 0.73 -9.95 9.60
CA PHE A 36 -0.69 -10.25 9.69
C PHE A 36 -1.51 -9.05 10.18
N ASN A 37 -1.06 -8.35 11.24
CA ASN A 37 -1.75 -7.16 11.73
C ASN A 37 -1.74 -6.04 10.70
N ALA A 38 -0.63 -5.87 9.98
CA ALA A 38 -0.54 -4.93 8.86
C ALA A 38 -1.54 -5.28 7.74
N LEU A 39 -1.67 -6.56 7.39
CA LEU A 39 -2.65 -7.01 6.39
C LEU A 39 -4.10 -6.75 6.82
N VAL A 40 -4.44 -7.05 8.08
CA VAL A 40 -5.78 -6.76 8.64
C VAL A 40 -6.07 -5.26 8.61
N PHE A 41 -5.08 -4.43 8.97
CA PHE A 41 -5.21 -2.98 8.94
C PHE A 41 -5.39 -2.44 7.50
N THR A 42 -4.62 -2.96 6.54
CA THR A 42 -4.82 -2.65 5.12
C THR A 42 -6.23 -3.04 4.67
N GLY A 43 -6.70 -4.24 5.02
CA GLY A 43 -8.05 -4.71 4.72
C GLY A 43 -9.12 -3.78 5.27
N ALA A 44 -9.02 -3.38 6.54
CA ALA A 44 -9.94 -2.45 7.17
C ALA A 44 -9.99 -1.10 6.43
N GLN A 45 -8.85 -0.57 5.99
CA GLN A 45 -8.81 0.68 5.21
C GLN A 45 -9.42 0.54 3.81
N LEU A 46 -9.22 -0.61 3.17
CA LEU A 46 -9.84 -0.91 1.87
C LEU A 46 -11.36 -1.02 2.00
N PHE A 47 -11.87 -1.72 3.02
CA PHE A 47 -13.30 -1.79 3.28
C PHE A 47 -13.91 -0.42 3.60
N ALA A 48 -13.25 0.38 4.43
CA ALA A 48 -13.71 1.72 4.75
C ALA A 48 -13.81 2.60 3.49
N GLY A 49 -12.79 2.59 2.64
CA GLY A 49 -12.86 3.37 1.40
C GLY A 49 -13.77 2.76 0.34
N LEU A 50 -14.03 1.44 0.34
CA LEU A 50 -15.09 0.85 -0.48
C LEU A 50 -16.46 1.34 -0.04
N GLY A 51 -16.73 1.40 1.27
CA GLY A 51 -17.99 1.96 1.79
C GLY A 51 -18.20 3.41 1.36
N ILE A 52 -17.12 4.21 1.38
CA ILE A 52 -17.14 5.58 0.85
C ILE A 52 -17.39 5.58 -0.66
N LEU A 53 -16.71 4.73 -1.43
CA LEU A 53 -16.85 4.66 -2.89
C LEU A 53 -18.28 4.28 -3.32
N LEU A 54 -18.92 3.37 -2.59
CA LEU A 54 -20.31 2.96 -2.83
C LEU A 54 -21.32 4.08 -2.51
N SER A 55 -20.92 5.10 -1.75
CA SER A 55 -21.74 6.28 -1.49
C SER A 55 -21.69 7.30 -2.63
N PHE A 56 -20.81 7.11 -3.62
CA PHE A 56 -20.68 7.98 -4.79
C PHE A 56 -21.46 7.43 -6.01
N PRO A 57 -21.72 8.27 -7.02
CA PRO A 57 -22.36 7.83 -8.27
C PRO A 57 -21.57 6.72 -8.97
N LEU A 58 -22.27 5.86 -9.74
CA LEU A 58 -21.66 4.73 -10.46
C LEU A 58 -20.53 5.15 -11.40
N GLN A 59 -20.56 6.38 -11.93
CA GLN A 59 -19.49 6.96 -12.74
C GLN A 59 -18.14 6.95 -12.00
N CYS A 60 -18.13 7.21 -10.69
CA CYS A 60 -16.91 7.15 -9.88
C CYS A 60 -16.34 5.73 -9.80
N LEU A 61 -17.19 4.70 -9.82
CA LEU A 61 -16.76 3.30 -9.85
C LEU A 61 -16.06 2.98 -11.18
N TYR A 62 -16.64 3.41 -12.30
CA TYR A 62 -16.07 3.18 -13.64
C TYR A 62 -14.67 3.77 -13.80
N TYR A 63 -14.40 4.94 -13.23
CA TYR A 63 -13.06 5.52 -13.23
C TYR A 63 -12.15 4.96 -12.13
N GLY A 64 -12.72 4.60 -10.98
CA GLY A 64 -11.98 4.08 -9.84
C GLY A 64 -11.38 2.70 -10.07
N VAL A 65 -12.13 1.77 -10.69
CA VAL A 65 -11.68 0.39 -10.90
C VAL A 65 -10.42 0.29 -11.77
N PRO A 66 -10.33 0.95 -12.94
CA PRO A 66 -9.09 0.96 -13.73
C PRO A 66 -7.90 1.57 -12.99
N SER A 67 -8.13 2.57 -12.13
CA SER A 67 -7.05 3.21 -11.36
C SER A 67 -6.35 2.25 -10.39
N LEU A 68 -7.08 1.24 -9.87
CA LEU A 68 -6.50 0.24 -8.96
C LEU A 68 -5.41 -0.59 -9.64
N LEU A 69 -5.49 -0.78 -10.96
CA LEU A 69 -4.48 -1.52 -11.72
C LEU A 69 -3.13 -0.77 -11.72
N PHE A 70 -3.16 0.56 -11.85
CA PHE A 70 -1.97 1.40 -11.73
C PHE A 70 -1.43 1.45 -10.29
N VAL A 71 -2.32 1.53 -9.30
CA VAL A 71 -1.92 1.54 -7.88
C VAL A 71 -1.29 0.21 -7.48
N ALA A 72 -1.82 -0.92 -7.97
CA ALA A 72 -1.29 -2.25 -7.68
C ALA A 72 0.05 -2.52 -8.40
N SER A 73 0.25 -1.96 -9.60
CA SER A 73 1.51 -2.12 -10.35
C SER A 73 2.63 -1.23 -9.82
N TYR A 74 2.32 -0.11 -9.16
CA TYR A 74 3.30 0.85 -8.63
C TYR A 74 4.44 0.21 -7.81
N PRO A 75 4.19 -0.67 -6.83
CA PRO A 75 5.28 -1.23 -6.06
C PRO A 75 5.94 -2.43 -6.75
N LEU A 76 5.43 -2.92 -7.88
CA LEU A 76 6.17 -3.82 -8.76
C LEU A 76 7.17 -3.05 -9.63
N ALA A 77 6.85 -1.79 -9.97
CA ALA A 77 7.72 -0.95 -10.78
C ALA A 77 9.14 -0.81 -10.19
N LYS A 78 9.30 -0.80 -8.86
CA LYS A 78 10.61 -0.76 -8.19
C LYS A 78 11.50 -1.98 -8.45
N ARG A 79 10.93 -3.10 -8.92
CA ARG A 79 11.70 -4.30 -9.31
C ARG A 79 12.20 -4.26 -10.75
N VAL A 80 11.66 -3.35 -11.56
CA VAL A 80 11.97 -3.22 -12.99
C VAL A 80 12.70 -1.91 -13.29
N THR A 81 12.43 -0.86 -12.51
CA THR A 81 12.98 0.49 -12.74
C THR A 81 13.94 0.90 -11.63
N TYR A 82 15.03 1.59 -12.00
CA TYR A 82 16.03 2.15 -11.07
C TYR A 82 15.68 3.55 -10.55
N TYR A 83 14.45 4.02 -10.77
CA TYR A 83 14.05 5.34 -10.34
C TYR A 83 13.95 5.43 -8.81
N PRO A 84 14.54 6.46 -8.18
CA PRO A 84 14.44 6.64 -6.73
C PRO A 84 12.99 6.93 -6.35
N GLN A 85 12.41 6.04 -5.56
CA GLN A 85 11.12 6.28 -4.91
C GLN A 85 11.38 7.14 -3.66
N ALA A 86 11.24 8.47 -3.81
CA ALA A 86 11.39 9.44 -2.72
C ALA A 86 10.45 9.14 -1.55
#